data_AF-A0A0G0SMT4-F1
#
_entry.id   AF-A0A0G0SMT4-F1
#
_cell.length_a   1.000
_cell.length_b   1.000
_cell.length_c   1.000
_cell.angle_alpha   90.00
_cell.angle_beta   90.00
_cell.angle_gamma   90.00
#
_symmetry.space_group_name_H-M   'P 1'
#
loop_
_entity.id
_entity.type
_entity.pdbx_description
1 polymer ?
#
loop_
_entity_poly.entity_id
_entity_poly.type
_entity_poly.pdbx_seq_one_letter_code
_entity_poly.pdbx_strand_id
1 'polypeptide(L)'
;MAATSRPKSQIRVTIRDISYQVDNVIQTDAAISPGNSGGPLLNSSGLVIGVNTALAAEGQNIGFAIPSNVVSELALMARLREDMPVNSISVPP
;
A
#
# COMPACT_ATOMS: atom_id res chain seq x y z
N MET A 1 2.10 -24.47 13.47
CA MET A 1 1.42 -23.24 12.99
C MET A 1 2.18 -22.72 11.78
N ALA A 2 1.69 -22.99 10.57
CA ALA A 2 2.36 -22.58 9.34
C ALA A 2 2.07 -21.09 9.07
N ALA A 3 3.10 -20.25 9.17
CA ALA A 3 3.06 -18.95 8.54
C ALA A 3 2.92 -19.21 7.03
N THR A 4 1.71 -19.05 6.51
CA THR A 4 1.48 -19.01 5.06
C THR A 4 2.37 -17.90 4.52
N SER A 5 3.45 -18.29 3.83
CA SER A 5 4.34 -17.37 3.15
C SER A 5 3.50 -16.56 2.18
N ARG A 6 3.33 -15.26 2.47
CA ARG A 6 2.52 -14.38 1.65
C ARG A 6 3.17 -14.32 0.26
N PRO A 7 2.39 -14.42 -0.84
CA PRO A 7 2.95 -14.20 -2.15
C PRO A 7 3.55 -12.78 -2.17
N LYS A 8 4.83 -12.67 -2.55
CA LYS A 8 5.59 -11.41 -2.53
C LYS A 8 5.00 -10.32 -3.45
N SER A 9 3.99 -10.65 -4.25
CA SER A 9 3.20 -9.74 -5.08
C SER A 9 2.04 -9.04 -4.35
N GLN A 10 1.82 -9.33 -3.06
CA GLN A 10 0.70 -8.75 -2.31
C GLN A 10 1.17 -7.89 -1.13
N ILE A 11 0.81 -6.61 -1.16
CA ILE A 11 1.03 -5.68 -0.03
C ILE A 11 -0.27 -5.56 0.76
N ARG A 12 -0.19 -5.64 2.10
CA ARG A 12 -1.31 -5.27 2.97
C ARG A 12 -1.13 -3.83 3.43
N VAL A 13 -2.14 -3.01 3.18
CA VAL A 13 -2.22 -1.65 3.69
C VAL A 13 -3.27 -1.63 4.80
N THR A 14 -2.90 -1.14 5.97
CA THR A 14 -3.84 -0.97 7.09
C THR A 14 -4.08 0.51 7.30
N ILE A 15 -5.35 0.93 7.25
CA ILE A 15 -5.79 2.29 7.56
C ILE A 15 -6.73 2.21 8.74
N ARG A 16 -6.32 2.79 9.87
CA ARG A 16 -7.00 2.64 11.17
C ARG A 16 -7.12 1.14 11.50
N ASP A 17 -8.31 0.55 11.39
CA ASP A 17 -8.57 -0.86 11.67
C ASP A 17 -8.92 -1.70 10.43
N ILE A 18 -8.87 -1.10 9.23
CA ILE A 18 -9.24 -1.78 7.98
C ILE A 18 -7.99 -2.16 7.21
N SER A 19 -7.87 -3.45 6.91
CA SER A 19 -6.80 -4.00 6.08
C SER A 19 -7.25 -4.22 4.65
N TYR A 20 -6.53 -3.64 3.70
CA TYR A 20 -6.70 -3.85 2.27
C TYR A 20 -5.54 -4.69 1.73
N GLN A 21 -5.85 -5.67 0.89
CA GLN A 21 -4.86 -6.43 0.13
C GLN A 21 -4.72 -5.81 -1.26
N VAL A 22 -3.49 -5.52 -1.66
CA VAL A 22 -3.16 -4.96 -2.97
C VAL A 22 -2.43 -6.02 -3.76
N ASP A 23 -3.07 -6.54 -4.81
CA ASP A 23 -2.59 -7.68 -5.60
C ASP A 23 -1.76 -7.27 -6.83
N ASN A 24 -1.91 -6.02 -7.30
CA ASN A 24 -1.28 -5.49 -8.51
C ASN A 24 -0.20 -4.45 -8.16
N VAL A 25 0.76 -4.85 -7.32
CA VAL A 25 1.89 -3.98 -6.95
C VAL A 25 2.83 -3.77 -8.14
N ILE A 26 3.45 -2.59 -8.20
CA ILE A 26 4.50 -2.29 -9.17
C ILE A 26 5.78 -2.95 -8.70
N GLN A 27 6.39 -3.75 -9.57
CA GLN A 27 7.74 -4.26 -9.37
C GLN A 27 8.73 -3.28 -9.99
N THR A 28 9.81 -2.99 -9.26
CA THR A 28 10.84 -2.06 -9.70
C THR A 28 12.21 -2.56 -9.31
N ASP A 29 13.22 -2.24 -10.10
CA ASP A 29 14.64 -2.41 -9.79
C ASP A 29 15.22 -1.16 -9.12
N ALA A 30 14.40 -0.12 -8.90
CA ALA A 30 14.78 1.01 -8.09
C ALA A 30 15.16 0.53 -6.70
N ALA A 31 16.33 0.97 -6.22
CA ALA A 31 16.80 0.62 -4.90
C ALA A 31 15.80 1.11 -3.84
N ILE A 32 15.10 0.19 -3.20
CA ILE A 32 14.25 0.49 -2.04
C ILE A 32 15.07 0.26 -0.79
N SER A 33 15.11 1.24 0.10
CA SER A 33 15.87 1.18 1.35
C SER A 33 15.16 1.95 2.45
N PRO A 34 15.51 1.70 3.72
CA PRO A 34 15.03 2.54 4.82
C PRO A 34 15.33 4.01 4.51
N GLY A 35 14.28 4.85 4.44
CA GLY A 35 14.39 6.27 4.10
C GLY A 35 13.74 6.68 2.78
N ASN A 36 13.54 5.76 1.83
CA ASN A 36 12.73 6.06 0.63
C ASN A 36 11.39 5.29 0.57
N SER A 37 11.18 4.32 1.46
CA SER A 37 9.87 3.73 1.74
C SER A 37 8.88 4.81 2.19
N GLY A 38 7.69 4.81 1.60
CA GLY A 38 6.65 5.84 1.76
C GLY A 38 6.78 7.02 0.78
N GLY A 39 7.93 7.15 0.08
CA GLY A 39 8.15 8.15 -0.95
C GLY A 39 7.57 7.77 -2.32
N PRO A 40 7.51 8.73 -3.26
CA PRO A 40 6.97 8.49 -4.59
C PRO A 40 7.91 7.62 -5.44
N LEU A 41 7.33 6.71 -6.21
CA LEU A 41 7.97 6.08 -7.36
C LEU A 41 7.67 6.95 -8.58
N LEU A 42 8.71 7.49 -9.22
CA LEU A 42 8.61 8.37 -10.38
C LEU A 42 8.96 7.62 -11.67
N ASN A 43 8.27 7.93 -12.76
CA ASN A 43 8.73 7.54 -14.10
C ASN A 43 9.79 8.53 -14.62
N SER A 44 10.34 8.26 -15.81
CA SER A 44 11.39 9.09 -16.45
C SER A 44 10.95 10.52 -16.76
N SER A 45 9.64 10.81 -16.78
CA SER A 45 9.08 12.15 -16.94
C SER A 45 8.86 12.87 -15.60
N GLY A 46 9.23 12.27 -14.47
CA GLY A 46 9.02 12.82 -13.13
C GLY A 46 7.58 12.68 -12.62
N LEU A 47 6.74 11.86 -13.25
CA LEU A 47 5.36 11.62 -12.82
C LEU A 47 5.29 10.51 -11.77
N VAL A 48 4.45 10.70 -10.75
CA VAL A 48 4.22 9.70 -9.70
C VAL A 48 3.39 8.54 -10.24
N ILE A 49 3.99 7.35 -10.26
CA ILE A 49 3.34 6.11 -10.68
C ILE A 49 3.01 5.18 -9.50
N GLY A 50 3.60 5.42 -8.33
CA GLY A 50 3.31 4.64 -7.12
C GLY A 50 3.97 5.17 -5.86
N VAL A 51 3.85 4.40 -4.77
CA VAL A 51 4.47 4.68 -3.47
C VAL A 51 5.34 3.50 -3.06
N ASN A 52 6.64 3.76 -2.87
CA ASN A 52 7.64 2.78 -2.46
C ASN A 52 7.22 2.14 -1.14
N THR A 53 7.23 0.81 -1.03
CA THR A 53 6.71 0.14 0.16
C THR A 53 7.67 -0.89 0.75
N ALA A 54 8.07 -1.90 -0.03
CA ALA A 54 8.80 -3.03 0.51
C ALA A 54 9.83 -3.58 -0.49
N LEU A 55 10.85 -4.26 0.04
CA LEU A 55 11.77 -5.09 -0.73
C LEU A 55 11.26 -6.53 -0.79
N ALA A 56 11.54 -7.22 -1.90
CA ALA A 56 11.51 -8.67 -1.92
C ALA A 56 12.51 -9.24 -0.89
N ALA A 57 12.20 -10.42 -0.32
CA ALA A 57 13.12 -11.07 0.63
C ALA A 57 14.54 -11.18 0.06
N GLU A 58 15.53 -11.10 0.95
CA GLU A 58 16.94 -10.84 0.65
C GLU A 58 17.48 -11.62 -0.56
N GLY A 59 18.25 -10.93 -1.41
CA GLY A 59 18.94 -11.51 -2.57
C GLY A 59 18.28 -11.27 -3.92
N GLN A 60 17.06 -10.72 -3.96
CA GLN A 60 16.43 -10.26 -5.20
C GLN A 60 16.37 -8.73 -5.16
N ASN A 61 17.11 -8.06 -6.06
CA ASN A 61 17.10 -6.60 -6.20
C ASN A 61 15.78 -6.13 -6.83
N ILE A 62 14.67 -6.43 -6.15
CA ILE A 62 13.29 -6.18 -6.58
C ILE A 62 12.61 -5.44 -5.43
N GLY A 63 12.24 -4.20 -5.71
CA GLY A 63 11.36 -3.38 -4.90
C GLY A 63 9.91 -3.52 -5.31
N PHE A 64 9.01 -3.20 -4.39
CA PHE A 64 7.58 -3.14 -4.61
C PHE A 64 7.04 -1.77 -4.23
N ALA A 65 6.16 -1.25 -5.07
CA ALA A 65 5.42 -0.02 -4.84
C ALA A 65 3.91 -0.23 -5.02
N ILE A 66 3.11 0.46 -4.21
CA ILE A 66 1.65 0.50 -4.37
C ILE A 66 1.34 1.46 -5.53
N PRO A 67 0.53 1.08 -6.54
CA PRO A 67 0.15 1.97 -7.63
C PRO A 67 -0.52 3.26 -7.17
N SER A 68 -0.24 4.38 -7.84
CA SER A 68 -0.76 5.69 -7.43
C SER A 68 -2.28 5.78 -7.44
N ASN A 69 -2.96 5.10 -8.37
CA ASN A 69 -4.43 5.03 -8.42
C ASN A 69 -5.03 4.33 -7.19
N VAL A 70 -4.39 3.27 -6.68
CA VAL A 70 -4.82 2.58 -5.45
C VAL A 70 -4.63 3.48 -4.25
N VAL A 71 -3.52 4.23 -4.18
CA VAL A 71 -3.27 5.20 -3.11
C VAL A 71 -4.32 6.31 -3.13
N SER A 72 -4.67 6.84 -4.31
CA SER A 72 -5.72 7.85 -4.44
C SER A 72 -7.09 7.34 -3.98
N GLU A 73 -7.45 6.11 -4.35
CA GLU A 73 -8.71 5.48 -3.91
C GLU A 73 -8.73 5.31 -2.39
N LEU A 74 -7.66 4.77 -1.80
CA LEU A 74 -7.54 4.59 -0.35
C LEU A 74 -7.60 5.93 0.40
N ALA A 75 -6.94 6.97 -0.11
CA ALA A 75 -6.98 8.31 0.48
C ALA A 75 -8.39 8.92 0.43
N LEU A 76 -9.09 8.76 -0.70
CA LEU A 76 -10.49 9.18 -0.83
C LEU A 76 -11.39 8.43 0.16
N MET A 77 -11.26 7.11 0.24
CA MET A 77 -12.04 6.29 1.18
C MET A 77 -11.75 6.68 2.63
N ALA A 78 -10.49 6.91 2.99
CA ALA A 78 -10.12 7.37 4.32
C ALA A 78 -10.79 8.72 4.65
N ARG A 79 -10.76 9.67 3.71
CA ARG A 79 -11.39 10.99 3.88
C ARG A 79 -12.90 10.93 3.99
N LEU A 80 -13.57 10.14 3.15
CA LEU A 80 -15.02 9.95 3.23
C LEU A 80 -15.47 9.33 4.56
N ARG A 81 -14.62 8.54 5.21
CA ARG A 81 -14.91 8.03 6.57
C ARG A 81 -14.66 9.04 7.67
N GLU A 82 -13.85 10.08 7.45
CA GLU A 82 -13.71 11.17 8.43
C GLU A 82 -14.98 12.00 8.57
N ASP A 83 -15.76 12.11 7.49
CA ASP A 83 -17.04 12.82 7.45
C ASP A 83 -18.25 11.94 7.87
N MET A 84 -18.03 10.69 8.31
CA MET A 84 -19.11 9.84 8.82
C MET A 84 -19.39 10.20 10.30
N PRO A 85 -20.56 10.76 10.65
CA PRO A 85 -20.88 11.04 12.05
C PRO A 85 -20.90 9.73 12.84
N VAL A 86 -20.05 9.65 13.86
CA VAL A 86 -19.87 8.50 14.76
C VAL A 86 -21.18 8.04 15.41
N ASN A 87 -22.22 8.87 15.37
CA ASN A 87 -23.56 8.61 15.91
C ASN A 87 -24.46 7.68 15.07
N SER A 88 -23.99 7.11 13.96
CA SER A 88 -24.82 6.22 13.11
C SER A 88 -24.51 4.73 13.21
N ILE A 89 -23.53 4.33 14.04
CA ILE A 89 -23.25 2.92 14.28
C ILE A 89 -24.10 2.42 15.46
N SER A 90 -25.36 2.09 15.18
CA SER A 90 -26.12 1.20 16.07
C SER A 90 -25.60 -0.22 15.84
N VAL A 91 -24.91 -0.76 16.84
CA VAL A 91 -24.60 -2.19 16.92
C VAL A 91 -25.88 -2.86 17.45
N PRO A 92 -26.55 -3.75 16.69
CA PRO A 92 -27.64 -4.55 17.23
C PRO A 92 -27.10 -5.49 18.33
N PRO A 93 -27.95 -5.87 19.30
CA PRO A 93 -27.53 -6.63 20.49
C PRO A 93 -26.89 -7.97 20.15
#